data_AF-K9U1S6-F1
#
_entry.id   AF-K9U1S6-F1
#
_cell.length_a   1.000
_cell.length_b   1.000
_cell.length_c   1.000
_cell.angle_alpha   90.00
_cell.angle_beta   90.00
_cell.angle_gamma   90.00
#
_symmetry.space_group_name_H-M   'P 1'
#
loop_
_entity.id
_entity.type
_entity.pdbx_description
1 polymer ?
#
loop_
_entity_poly.entity_id
_entity_poly.type
_entity_poly.pdbx_seq_one_letter_code
_entity_poly.pdbx_strand_id
1 'polypeptide(L)'
;MAKIIQIDFKRDRSQKKTASSRTVMLDFTQALAQVPGLIQKIWMINNENTSKAGGIYLFEDEASVFDYFNGPIFNRIISDPNFEEIVVKSFELNEKYSFLAEGSVTDLLRGLSGFKSNSFKTSESILFQ
;
A
#
# COMPACT_ATOMS: atom_id res chain seq x y z
N MET A 1 -7.35 0.96 -20.91
CA MET A 1 -6.10 1.71 -20.66
C MET A 1 -5.77 1.58 -19.19
N ALA A 2 -4.50 1.37 -18.85
CA ALA A 2 -4.09 1.20 -17.47
C ALA A 2 -4.40 2.42 -16.60
N LYS A 3 -4.79 2.18 -15.35
CA LYS A 3 -5.20 3.21 -14.39
C LYS A 3 -4.27 3.21 -13.19
N ILE A 4 -3.94 4.41 -12.71
CA ILE A 4 -3.23 4.59 -11.45
C ILE A 4 -4.23 5.14 -10.44
N ILE A 5 -4.41 4.43 -9.33
CA ILE A 5 -5.20 4.89 -8.20
C ILE A 5 -4.26 5.24 -7.05
N GLN A 6 -4.37 6.46 -6.55
CA GLN A 6 -3.73 6.87 -5.31
C GLN A 6 -4.78 6.95 -4.21
N ILE A 7 -4.54 6.24 -3.11
CA ILE A 7 -5.37 6.32 -1.90
C ILE A 7 -4.49 6.87 -0.79
N ASP A 8 -4.80 8.08 -0.34
CA ASP A 8 -4.19 8.71 0.82
C ASP A 8 -5.14 8.56 2.01
N PHE A 9 -4.61 8.31 3.20
CA PHE A 9 -5.38 8.33 4.44
C PHE A 9 -4.51 8.76 5.61
N LYS A 10 -5.16 9.24 6.66
CA LYS A 10 -4.53 9.51 7.95
C LYS A 10 -4.65 8.26 8.80
N ARG A 11 -3.54 7.90 9.45
CA ARG A 11 -3.44 6.72 10.32
C ARG A 11 -3.20 7.17 11.75
N ASP A 12 -4.08 6.80 12.67
CA ASP A 12 -3.82 7.06 14.08
C ASP A 12 -2.54 6.31 14.54
N ARG A 13 -1.60 7.07 15.12
CA ARG A 13 -0.34 6.54 15.67
C ARG A 13 -0.48 6.16 17.14
N SER A 14 -1.56 6.58 17.81
CA SER A 14 -1.82 6.30 19.23
C SER A 14 -2.22 4.84 19.47
N GLN A 15 -2.83 4.21 18.46
CA GLN A 15 -3.12 2.77 18.44
C GLN A 15 -1.82 1.96 18.58
N LYS A 16 -1.65 1.29 19.72
CA LYS A 16 -0.53 0.37 19.98
C LYS A 16 -0.50 -0.71 18.89
N LYS A 17 0.63 -0.84 18.19
CA LYS A 17 0.86 -1.94 17.22
C LYS A 17 0.89 -3.28 17.96
N THR A 18 -0.25 -3.95 18.04
CA THR A 18 -0.33 -5.32 18.58
C THR A 18 0.14 -6.32 17.53
N ALA A 19 0.50 -7.54 17.96
CA ALA A 19 0.79 -8.65 17.05
C ALA A 19 -0.40 -8.94 16.11
N SER A 20 -1.64 -8.78 16.59
CA SER A 20 -2.86 -8.93 15.80
C SER A 20 -2.95 -7.94 14.63
N SER A 21 -2.49 -6.69 14.79
CA SER A 21 -2.46 -5.71 13.70
C SER A 21 -1.46 -6.07 12.58
N ARG A 22 -0.36 -6.78 12.90
CA ARG A 22 0.60 -7.24 11.88
C ARG A 22 0.02 -8.35 11.03
N THR A 23 -0.64 -9.34 11.66
CA THR A 23 -1.32 -10.43 10.94
C THR A 23 -2.40 -9.89 10.01
N VAL A 24 -3.21 -8.94 10.49
CA VAL A 24 -4.24 -8.28 9.69
C VAL A 24 -3.67 -7.56 8.45
N MET A 25 -2.50 -6.93 8.54
CA MET A 25 -1.87 -6.28 7.38
C MET A 25 -1.23 -7.27 6.40
N LEU A 26 -0.75 -8.41 6.88
CA LEU A 26 -0.25 -9.49 6.01
C LEU A 26 -1.41 -10.12 5.22
N ASP A 27 -2.52 -10.43 5.89
CA ASP A 27 -3.72 -10.96 5.25
C ASP A 27 -4.28 -9.99 4.21
N PHE A 28 -4.28 -8.68 4.52
CA PHE A 28 -4.66 -7.64 3.58
C PHE A 28 -3.74 -7.59 2.35
N THR A 29 -2.43 -7.76 2.56
CA THR A 29 -1.46 -7.77 1.45
C THR A 29 -1.63 -9.00 0.56
N GLN A 30 -1.91 -10.17 1.15
CA GLN A 30 -2.19 -11.40 0.40
C GLN A 30 -3.51 -11.30 -0.37
N ALA A 31 -4.55 -10.72 0.23
CA ALA A 31 -5.83 -10.51 -0.43
C ALA A 31 -5.69 -9.57 -1.64
N LEU A 32 -4.86 -8.52 -1.53
CA LEU A 32 -4.57 -7.63 -2.66
C LEU A 32 -3.94 -8.37 -3.84
N ALA A 33 -3.07 -9.35 -3.60
CA ALA A 33 -2.46 -10.15 -4.67
C ALA A 33 -3.48 -11.00 -5.45
N GLN A 34 -4.71 -11.14 -4.95
CA GLN A 34 -5.80 -11.87 -5.60
C GLN A 34 -6.82 -10.95 -6.28
N VAL A 35 -6.62 -9.62 -6.28
CA VAL A 35 -7.52 -8.68 -6.95
C VAL A 35 -7.33 -8.80 -8.46
N PRO A 36 -8.37 -9.18 -9.22
CA PRO A 36 -8.29 -9.23 -10.67
C PRO A 36 -7.90 -7.86 -11.25
N GLY A 37 -6.98 -7.88 -12.20
CA GLY A 37 -6.50 -6.67 -12.89
C GLY A 37 -5.63 -5.73 -12.04
N LEU A 38 -5.34 -6.04 -10.77
CA LEU A 38 -4.36 -5.30 -9.98
C LEU A 38 -2.94 -5.80 -10.31
N ILE A 39 -2.15 -4.95 -10.96
CA ILE A 39 -0.77 -5.25 -11.35
C ILE A 39 0.16 -5.06 -10.15
N GLN A 40 0.02 -3.93 -9.44
CA GLN A 40 0.93 -3.59 -8.36
C GLN A 40 0.26 -2.70 -7.31
N LYS A 41 0.63 -2.93 -6.05
CA LYS A 41 0.37 -2.01 -4.94
C LYS A 41 1.67 -1.60 -4.28
N ILE A 42 1.90 -0.29 -4.16
CA ILE A 42 3.03 0.31 -3.47
C ILE A 42 2.51 0.99 -2.21
N TRP A 43 3.03 0.61 -1.05
CA TRP A 43 2.66 1.27 0.21
C TRP A 43 3.43 2.58 0.39
N MET A 44 2.72 3.62 0.80
CA MET A 44 3.30 4.92 1.11
C MET A 44 3.10 5.24 2.59
N ILE A 45 4.12 5.78 3.23
CA ILE A 45 4.02 6.33 4.59
C ILE A 45 4.89 7.56 4.67
N ASN A 46 4.34 8.64 5.24
CA ASN A 46 5.16 9.78 5.60
C ASN A 46 5.82 9.51 6.97
N ASN A 47 7.15 9.57 7.01
CA ASN A 47 7.93 9.33 8.22
C ASN A 47 7.86 10.48 9.24
N GLU A 48 7.45 11.68 8.81
CA GLU A 48 7.29 12.85 9.68
C GLU A 48 6.02 12.76 10.55
N ASN A 49 5.83 13.67 11.50
CA ASN A 49 4.71 13.67 12.49
C ASN A 49 3.30 13.84 11.89
N THR A 50 3.12 13.77 10.58
CA THR A 50 1.87 14.10 9.89
C THR A 50 0.84 12.97 9.88
N SER A 51 1.18 11.76 10.36
CA SER A 51 0.28 10.59 10.38
C SER A 51 -0.29 10.19 9.01
N LYS A 52 0.26 10.70 7.90
CA LYS A 52 -0.21 10.38 6.54
C LYS A 52 0.40 9.07 6.03
N ALA A 53 -0.44 8.22 5.47
CA ALA A 53 -0.06 6.99 4.80
C ALA A 53 -0.97 6.76 3.59
N GLY A 54 -0.70 5.74 2.80
CA GLY A 54 -1.46 5.51 1.59
C GLY A 54 -0.97 4.34 0.76
N GLY A 55 -1.49 4.25 -0.45
CA GLY A 55 -1.00 3.33 -1.46
C GLY A 55 -1.20 3.87 -2.87
N ILE A 56 -0.26 3.49 -3.74
CA ILE A 56 -0.40 3.61 -5.19
C ILE A 56 -0.75 2.24 -5.74
N TYR A 57 -1.80 2.18 -6.55
CA TYR A 57 -2.30 0.97 -7.16
C TYR A 57 -2.26 1.13 -8.68
N LEU A 58 -1.71 0.16 -9.39
CA LEU A 58 -1.68 0.11 -10.83
C LEU A 58 -2.63 -1.00 -11.31
N PHE A 59 -3.63 -0.63 -12.11
CA PHE A 59 -4.62 -1.55 -12.68
C PHE A 59 -4.49 -1.65 -14.19
N GLU A 60 -4.82 -2.81 -14.76
CA GLU A 60 -4.83 -3.08 -16.20
C GLU A 60 -5.84 -2.20 -16.95
N ASP A 61 -6.99 -1.93 -16.35
CA ASP A 61 -8.06 -1.13 -16.96
C ASP A 61 -9.03 -0.52 -15.93
N GLU A 62 -10.00 0.25 -16.46
CA GLU A 62 -11.03 0.92 -15.67
C GLU A 62 -12.07 -0.05 -15.09
N ALA A 63 -12.36 -1.17 -15.76
CA ALA A 63 -13.29 -2.18 -15.24
C ALA A 63 -12.73 -2.83 -13.97
N SER A 64 -11.43 -3.13 -13.96
CA SER A 64 -10.71 -3.64 -12.79
C SER A 64 -10.73 -2.66 -11.62
N VAL A 65 -10.60 -1.36 -11.89
CA VAL A 65 -10.75 -0.30 -10.87
C VAL A 65 -12.16 -0.29 -10.30
N PHE A 66 -13.17 -0.36 -11.16
CA PHE A 66 -14.57 -0.41 -10.75
C PHE A 66 -14.85 -1.60 -9.84
N ASP A 67 -14.41 -2.80 -10.24
CA ASP A 67 -14.59 -4.02 -9.45
C ASP A 67 -13.85 -3.96 -8.11
N TYR A 68 -12.63 -3.39 -8.09
CA TYR A 68 -11.89 -3.17 -6.85
C TYR A 68 -12.64 -2.27 -5.86
N PHE A 69 -13.18 -1.14 -6.33
CA PHE A 69 -13.93 -0.21 -5.48
C PHE A 69 -15.27 -0.77 -5.00
N ASN A 70 -15.90 -1.66 -5.76
CA ASN A 70 -17.10 -2.38 -5.31
C ASN A 70 -16.78 -3.66 -4.52
N GLY A 71 -15.49 -3.98 -4.39
CA GLY A 71 -15.00 -5.21 -3.79
C GLY A 71 -14.84 -5.17 -2.27
N PRO A 72 -14.72 -6.35 -1.64
CA PRO A 72 -14.61 -6.46 -0.18
C PRO A 72 -13.36 -5.80 0.39
N ILE A 73 -12.28 -5.70 -0.39
CA ILE A 73 -11.02 -5.11 0.07
C ILE A 73 -11.15 -3.60 0.25
N PHE A 74 -11.68 -2.90 -0.75
CA PHE A 74 -11.87 -1.45 -0.64
C PHE A 74 -12.92 -1.12 0.43
N ASN A 75 -14.01 -1.90 0.50
CA ASN A 75 -15.01 -1.78 1.56
C ASN A 75 -14.38 -1.90 2.96
N ARG A 76 -13.45 -2.83 3.14
CA ARG A 76 -12.70 -2.96 4.40
C ARG A 76 -11.90 -1.69 4.71
N ILE A 77 -11.20 -1.10 3.73
CA ILE A 77 -10.42 0.14 3.92
C ILE A 77 -11.32 1.28 4.40
N ILE A 78 -12.45 1.52 3.73
CA ILE A 78 -13.34 2.64 4.06
C ILE A 78 -14.15 2.43 5.35
N SER A 79 -14.33 1.17 5.77
CA SER A 79 -15.02 0.82 7.02
C SER A 79 -14.10 0.73 8.24
N ASP A 80 -12.78 0.71 8.04
CA ASP A 80 -11.82 0.54 9.13
C ASP A 80 -11.61 1.88 9.86
N PRO A 81 -11.94 1.96 11.15
CA PRO A 81 -11.81 3.20 11.93
C PRO A 81 -10.36 3.67 12.09
N ASN A 82 -9.36 2.85 11.74
CA ASN A 82 -7.96 3.24 11.77
C ASN A 82 -7.53 4.08 10.56
N PHE A 83 -8.39 4.19 9.54
CA PHE A 83 -8.15 5.01 8.35
C PHE A 83 -9.13 6.18 8.33
N GLU A 84 -8.60 7.37 8.62
CA GLU A 84 -9.34 8.63 8.60
C GLU A 84 -9.01 9.42 7.33
N GLU A 85 -9.88 10.37 6.98
CA GLU A 85 -9.61 11.36 5.92
C GLU A 85 -9.15 10.69 4.59
N ILE A 86 -9.85 9.63 4.19
CA ILE A 86 -9.51 8.86 3.00
C ILE A 86 -9.75 9.73 1.75
N VAL A 87 -8.70 9.93 0.96
CA VAL A 87 -8.74 10.65 -0.31
C VAL A 87 -8.31 9.72 -1.42
N VAL A 88 -9.18 9.55 -2.42
CA VAL A 88 -8.92 8.73 -3.61
C VAL A 88 -8.71 9.64 -4.81
N LYS A 89 -7.64 9.40 -5.58
CA LYS A 89 -7.35 10.09 -6.84
C LYS A 89 -7.16 9.05 -7.92
N SER A 90 -7.72 9.31 -9.10
CA SER A 90 -7.62 8.45 -10.27
C SER A 90 -6.85 9.17 -11.37
N PHE A 91 -5.93 8.45 -11.98
CA PHE A 91 -5.10 8.93 -13.09
C PHE A 91 -5.03 7.88 -14.18
N GLU A 92 -4.65 8.30 -15.37
CA GLU A 92 -4.26 7.42 -16.46
C GLU A 92 -2.76 7.18 -16.42
N LEU A 93 -2.32 5.96 -16.75
CA LEU A 93 -0.90 5.69 -16.96
C LEU A 93 -0.46 6.38 -18.25
N ASN A 94 0.55 7.25 -18.14
CA ASN A 94 1.21 7.81 -19.31
C ASN A 94 2.28 6.83 -19.82
N GLU A 95 1.87 5.85 -20.62
CA GLU A 95 2.74 4.78 -21.11
C GLU A 95 3.98 5.30 -21.84
N LYS A 96 3.84 6.37 -22.63
CA LYS A 96 4.94 6.96 -23.42
C LYS A 96 6.11 7.43 -22.56
N TYR A 97 5.84 7.91 -21.35
CA TYR A 97 6.85 8.47 -20.44
C TYR A 97 7.09 7.61 -19.20
N SER A 98 6.52 6.40 -19.17
CA SER A 98 6.64 5.48 -18.04
C SER A 98 7.46 4.27 -18.42
N PHE A 99 8.30 3.80 -17.50
CA PHE A 99 8.98 2.52 -17.60
C PHE A 99 8.26 1.51 -16.70
N LEU A 100 7.88 0.37 -17.27
CA LEU A 100 7.34 -0.75 -16.50
C LEU A 100 8.49 -1.70 -16.17
N ALA A 101 8.83 -1.78 -14.88
CA ALA A 101 9.81 -2.74 -14.40
C ALA A 101 9.16 -4.13 -14.23
N GLU A 102 9.90 -5.18 -14.52
CA GLU A 102 9.46 -6.55 -14.22
C GLU A 102 9.59 -6.84 -12.72
N GLY A 103 8.52 -7.37 -12.13
CA GLY A 103 8.47 -7.73 -10.70
C GLY A 103 8.07 -6.59 -9.77
N SER A 104 7.89 -6.91 -8.49
CA SER A 104 7.46 -5.92 -7.50
C SER A 104 8.58 -4.93 -7.17
N VAL A 105 8.23 -3.69 -6.82
CA VAL A 105 9.19 -2.69 -6.30
C VAL A 105 10.06 -3.26 -5.17
N THR A 106 9.53 -4.16 -4.34
CA THR A 106 10.29 -4.76 -3.24
C THR A 106 11.30 -5.80 -3.72
N ASP A 107 10.99 -6.56 -4.75
CA ASP A 107 11.89 -7.58 -5.31
C ASP A 107 13.02 -6.92 -6.08
N LEU A 108 12.69 -5.89 -6.87
CA LEU A 108 13.66 -5.04 -7.54
C LEU A 108 14.66 -4.45 -6.54
N LEU A 109 14.18 -3.87 -5.43
CA LEU A 109 15.05 -3.31 -4.40
C LEU A 109 15.92 -4.38 -3.73
N ARG A 110 15.39 -5.58 -3.45
CA ARG A 110 16.19 -6.69 -2.88
C ARG A 110 17.30 -7.17 -3.82
N GLY A 111 17.08 -7.11 -5.14
CA GLY A 111 18.07 -7.47 -6.16
C GLY A 111 19.20 -6.46 -6.32
N LEU A 112 19.03 -5.21 -5.86
CA LEU A 112 20.07 -4.19 -5.92
C LEU A 112 21.07 -4.39 -4.77
N SER A 113 22.32 -4.72 -5.12
CA SER A 113 23.43 -4.84 -4.17
C SER A 113 23.58 -3.54 -3.36
N GLY A 114 23.21 -3.57 -2.08
CA GLY A 114 23.30 -2.42 -1.18
C GLY A 114 21.97 -1.97 -0.57
N PHE A 115 20.82 -2.46 -1.05
CA PHE A 115 19.55 -2.27 -0.34
C PHE A 115 19.51 -3.16 0.92
N LYS A 116 20.12 -2.69 2.00
CA LYS A 116 19.92 -3.31 3.32
C LYS A 116 18.47 -3.05 3.71
N SER A 117 17.67 -4.11 3.85
CA SER A 117 16.28 -4.09 4.36
C SER A 117 16.12 -3.50 5.77
N ASN A 118 17.18 -2.93 6.35
CA ASN A 118 17.25 -2.34 7.68
C ASN A 118 16.37 -1.09 7.86
N SER A 119 15.71 -0.59 6.81
CA SER A 119 14.68 0.45 6.92
C SER A 119 13.29 -0.10 7.28
N PHE A 120 13.07 -1.42 7.22
CA PHE A 120 11.95 -2.10 7.86
C PHE A 120 12.39 -2.74 9.18
N LYS A 121 13.06 -1.98 10.07
CA LYS A 121 13.14 -2.42 11.46
C LYS A 121 11.72 -2.38 12.04
N THR A 122 11.09 -3.54 12.17
CA THR A 122 10.19 -3.78 13.29
C THR A 122 10.98 -3.38 14.53
N SER A 123 10.54 -2.29 15.16
CA SER A 123 11.11 -1.81 16.42
C SER A 123 10.97 -2.91 17.46
N GLU A 124 11.99 -3.73 17.60
CA GLU A 124 12.24 -4.52 18.80
C GLU A 124 13.57 -4.11 19.40
N SER A 125 13.55 -4.05 20.72
CA SER A 125 14.62 -3.74 21.66
C SER A 125 15.27 -2.36 21.57
N ILE A 126 14.62 -1.36 22.17
CA ILE A 126 15.34 -0.53 23.13
C ILE A 126 14.93 -1.11 24.50
N LEU A 127 15.81 -1.92 25.08
CA LEU A 127 15.76 -2.19 26.52
C LEU A 127 15.99 -0.85 27.23
N PHE A 128 15.04 -0.45 28.07
CA PHE A 128 15.33 0.51 29.13
C PHE A 128 16.14 -0.24 30.20
N GLN A 129 17.36 0.24 30.47
CA GLN A 129 17.87 0.28 31.84
C GLN A 129 17.49 1.63 32.43
#